data_AF-D4DNL4-F1
#
_entry.id   AF-D4DNL4-F1
#
_cell.length_a   1.000
_cell.length_b   1.000
_cell.length_c   1.000
_cell.angle_alpha   90.00
_cell.angle_beta   90.00
_cell.angle_gamma   90.00
#
_symmetry.space_group_name_H-M   'P 1'
#
loop_
_entity.id
_entity.type
_entity.pdbx_description
1 polymer ?
#
loop_
_entity_poly.entity_id
_entity_poly.type
_entity_poly.pdbx_seq_one_letter_code
_entity_poly.pdbx_strand_id
1 'polypeptide(L)'
;MNMEYTIMKLLPAFAAAALAAVSFSAVAAPAGYVSYRCDSGKKLNVMYEFDRQGNAVGAAVNAAGTKANLRVDRRRSDDTGTTFSNKRGYVMSAGYIGRDTHTTSEVVGLNAPGGRFIVKNCEPTSR
;
A
#
# COMPACT_ATOMS: atom_id res chain seq x y z
N MET A 1 68.94 31.93 36.57
CA MET A 1 68.73 32.96 35.53
C MET A 1 67.53 32.55 34.69
N ASN A 2 66.59 33.49 34.51
CA ASN A 2 65.48 33.56 33.53
C ASN A 2 64.33 32.55 33.77
N MET A 3 63.17 32.89 34.35
CA MET A 3 62.12 33.87 33.98
C MET A 3 61.61 33.66 32.55
N GLU A 4 60.39 33.12 32.41
CA GLU A 4 59.39 33.64 31.47
C GLU A 4 57.95 33.16 31.78
N TYR A 5 57.05 34.13 31.69
CA TYR A 5 55.60 34.14 31.91
C TYR A 5 54.85 33.58 30.70
N THR A 6 53.57 33.18 30.87
CA THR A 6 52.42 33.63 30.03
C THR A 6 51.34 32.54 29.82
N ILE A 7 50.20 32.75 30.49
CA ILE A 7 48.81 32.75 29.98
C ILE A 7 48.42 31.64 28.98
N MET A 8 47.47 30.77 29.39
CA MET A 8 46.19 30.67 28.67
C MET A 8 45.10 29.98 29.50
N LYS A 9 43.95 30.66 29.54
CA LYS A 9 42.74 30.38 30.32
C LYS A 9 41.71 29.81 29.36
N LEU A 10 41.28 28.55 29.51
CA LEU A 10 40.13 28.04 28.77
C LEU A 10 39.29 27.09 29.65
N LEU A 11 38.04 27.51 29.87
CA LEU A 11 36.99 26.79 30.60
C LEU A 11 36.59 25.49 29.89
N PRO A 12 36.13 24.44 30.61
CA PRO A 12 35.50 23.31 29.96
C PRO A 12 34.08 23.69 29.53
N ALA A 13 33.83 23.65 28.23
CA ALA A 13 32.50 23.79 27.64
C ALA A 13 31.62 22.60 28.03
N PHE A 14 30.45 22.88 28.59
CA PHE A 14 29.43 21.88 28.89
C PHE A 14 28.89 21.28 27.58
N ALA A 15 28.97 19.95 27.47
CA ALA A 15 28.59 19.18 26.31
C ALA A 15 27.10 19.34 25.96
N ALA A 16 26.80 19.68 24.71
CA ALA A 16 25.45 19.62 24.16
C ALA A 16 25.07 18.14 23.90
N ALA A 17 24.02 17.66 24.55
CA ALA A 17 23.45 16.34 24.31
C ALA A 17 22.74 16.33 22.94
N ALA A 18 23.24 15.52 22.01
CA ALA A 18 22.64 15.34 20.69
C ALA A 18 21.39 14.46 20.80
N LEU A 19 20.23 15.01 20.43
CA LEU A 19 19.00 14.24 20.20
C LEU A 19 19.19 13.38 18.95
N ALA A 20 19.33 12.07 19.12
CA ALA A 20 19.33 11.13 18.01
C ALA A 20 17.93 11.09 17.37
N ALA A 21 17.75 11.78 16.25
CA ALA A 21 16.58 11.65 15.41
C ALA A 21 16.57 10.26 14.78
N VAL A 22 15.66 9.39 15.23
CA VAL A 22 15.41 8.11 14.56
C VAL A 22 14.75 8.39 13.21
N SER A 23 15.53 8.28 12.14
CA SER A 23 15.03 8.37 10.77
C SER A 23 14.20 7.12 10.47
N PHE A 24 12.87 7.29 10.40
CA PHE A 24 11.98 6.26 9.85
C PHE A 24 12.31 6.10 8.37
N SER A 25 13.08 5.07 8.03
CA SER A 25 13.27 4.68 6.64
C SER A 25 11.90 4.29 6.08
N ALA A 26 11.39 5.07 5.13
CA ALA A 26 10.15 4.76 4.45
C ALA A 26 10.34 3.45 3.66
N VAL A 27 9.84 2.34 4.20
CA VAL A 27 9.80 1.07 3.46
C VAL A 27 8.92 1.29 2.22
N ALA A 28 9.51 1.06 1.04
CA ALA A 28 8.75 1.08 -0.20
C ALA A 28 7.62 0.05 -0.09
N ALA A 29 6.42 0.42 -0.54
CA ALA A 29 5.34 -0.56 -0.62
C ALA A 29 5.79 -1.72 -1.51
N PRO A 30 5.40 -2.98 -1.23
CA PRO A 30 5.72 -4.06 -2.14
C PRO A 30 5.07 -3.78 -3.50
N ALA A 31 5.75 -4.16 -4.58
CA ALA A 31 5.24 -3.98 -5.94
C ALA A 31 3.84 -4.62 -6.05
N GLY A 32 2.86 -3.87 -6.60
CA GLY A 32 1.46 -4.31 -6.69
C GLY A 32 0.56 -3.87 -5.54
N TYR A 33 1.08 -3.19 -4.50
CA TYR A 33 0.25 -2.66 -3.42
C TYR A 33 -0.47 -1.37 -3.83
N VAL A 34 -1.80 -1.35 -3.65
CA VAL A 34 -2.63 -0.17 -3.89
C VAL A 34 -3.61 0.00 -2.73
N SER A 35 -3.67 1.22 -2.22
CA SER A 35 -4.66 1.64 -1.24
C SER A 35 -5.76 2.40 -1.96
N TYR A 36 -7.01 2.17 -1.57
CA TYR A 36 -8.18 2.79 -2.14
C TYR A 36 -9.01 3.49 -1.06
N ARG A 37 -9.60 4.62 -1.43
CA ARG A 37 -10.69 5.27 -0.69
C ARG A 37 -12.00 4.90 -1.35
N CYS A 38 -12.93 4.43 -0.55
CA CYS A 38 -14.22 3.95 -1.01
C CYS A 38 -15.35 4.79 -0.38
N ASP A 39 -16.57 4.55 -0.84
CA ASP A 39 -17.78 5.12 -0.25
C ASP A 39 -17.84 4.95 1.27
N SER A 40 -18.54 5.88 1.93
CA SER A 40 -18.70 5.92 3.40
C SER A 40 -17.37 5.98 4.17
N GLY A 41 -16.32 6.51 3.54
CA GLY A 41 -14.99 6.68 4.15
C GLY A 41 -14.26 5.36 4.41
N LYS A 42 -14.73 4.25 3.82
CA LYS A 42 -14.08 2.95 3.98
C LYS A 42 -12.77 2.90 3.18
N LYS A 43 -11.88 2.02 3.60
CA LYS A 43 -10.59 1.77 2.93
C LYS A 43 -10.54 0.34 2.43
N LEU A 44 -9.96 0.17 1.25
CA LEU A 44 -9.61 -1.12 0.67
C LEU A 44 -8.11 -1.10 0.37
N ASN A 45 -7.38 -2.08 0.87
CA ASN A 45 -6.00 -2.31 0.49
C ASN A 45 -5.93 -3.57 -0.35
N VAL A 46 -5.26 -3.50 -1.49
CA VAL A 46 -5.10 -4.62 -2.41
C VAL A 46 -3.62 -4.83 -2.68
N MET A 47 -3.18 -6.08 -2.60
CA MET A 47 -1.90 -6.53 -3.13
C MET A 47 -2.17 -7.35 -4.38
N TYR A 48 -1.84 -6.82 -5.55
CA TYR A 48 -1.98 -7.52 -6.82
C TYR A 48 -0.80 -8.45 -7.08
N GLU A 49 -1.10 -9.62 -7.62
CA GLU A 49 -0.12 -10.58 -8.12
C GLU A 49 -0.16 -10.56 -9.65
N PHE A 50 1.01 -10.47 -10.29
CA PHE A 50 1.14 -10.46 -11.74
C PHE A 50 1.94 -11.68 -12.23
N ASP A 51 1.60 -12.17 -13.42
CA ASP A 51 2.46 -13.12 -14.13
C ASP A 51 3.68 -12.44 -14.77
N ARG A 52 4.47 -13.21 -15.52
CA ARG A 52 5.67 -12.69 -16.20
C ARG A 52 5.34 -11.71 -17.33
N GLN A 53 4.15 -11.82 -17.90
CA GLN A 53 3.63 -10.98 -18.97
C GLN A 53 2.99 -9.69 -18.44
N GLY A 54 2.83 -9.56 -17.11
CA GLY A 54 2.26 -8.39 -16.47
C GLY A 54 0.74 -8.43 -16.31
N ASN A 55 0.10 -9.56 -16.60
CA ASN A 55 -1.34 -9.74 -16.39
C ASN A 55 -1.60 -10.04 -14.91
N ALA A 56 -2.69 -9.49 -14.37
CA ALA A 56 -3.11 -9.88 -13.03
C ALA A 56 -3.49 -11.36 -12.97
N VAL A 57 -3.08 -12.04 -11.91
CA VAL A 57 -3.44 -13.44 -11.62
C VAL A 57 -4.09 -13.60 -10.25
N GLY A 58 -3.85 -12.67 -9.34
CA GLY A 58 -4.34 -12.71 -7.97
C GLY A 58 -4.46 -11.34 -7.32
N ALA A 59 -5.22 -11.29 -6.25
CA ALA A 59 -5.37 -10.12 -5.40
C ALA A 59 -5.58 -10.55 -3.94
N ALA A 60 -4.73 -10.09 -3.03
CA ALA A 60 -4.98 -10.18 -1.61
C ALA A 60 -5.61 -8.87 -1.13
N VAL A 61 -6.84 -8.95 -0.63
CA VAL A 61 -7.64 -7.78 -0.25
C VAL A 61 -7.77 -7.69 1.27
N ASN A 62 -7.79 -6.46 1.77
CA ASN A 62 -8.14 -6.12 3.15
C ASN A 62 -9.05 -4.89 3.19
N ALA A 63 -10.31 -5.09 3.59
CA ALA A 63 -11.29 -4.02 3.72
C ALA A 63 -12.21 -4.27 4.92
N ALA A 64 -12.43 -3.26 5.76
CA ALA A 64 -13.37 -3.31 6.89
C ALA A 64 -13.22 -4.58 7.77
N GLY A 65 -11.98 -5.00 8.05
CA GLY A 65 -11.67 -6.20 8.85
C GLY A 65 -11.79 -7.52 8.08
N THR A 66 -12.25 -7.51 6.84
CA THR A 66 -12.29 -8.68 5.95
C THR A 66 -10.97 -8.82 5.21
N LYS A 67 -10.36 -10.00 5.31
CA LYS A 67 -9.19 -10.40 4.51
C LYS A 67 -9.54 -11.56 3.60
N ALA A 68 -9.19 -11.47 2.33
CA ALA A 68 -9.42 -12.55 1.37
C ALA A 68 -8.32 -12.58 0.30
N ASN A 69 -7.93 -13.80 -0.09
CA ASN A 69 -7.12 -14.02 -1.28
C ASN A 69 -8.06 -14.40 -2.43
N LEU A 70 -7.93 -13.69 -3.54
CA LEU A 70 -8.74 -13.83 -4.74
C LEU A 70 -7.83 -14.19 -5.93
N ARG A 71 -8.40 -14.87 -6.91
CA ARG A 71 -7.77 -15.15 -8.20
C ARG A 71 -8.59 -14.54 -9.32
N VAL A 72 -7.95 -14.19 -10.43
CA VAL A 72 -8.69 -13.69 -11.60
C VAL A 72 -9.70 -14.73 -12.06
N ASP A 73 -10.94 -14.28 -12.22
CA ASP A 73 -12.01 -15.05 -12.82
C ASP A 73 -12.07 -14.74 -14.31
N ARG A 74 -11.37 -15.55 -15.11
CA ARG A 74 -11.26 -15.38 -16.56
C ARG A 74 -12.59 -15.43 -17.30
N ARG A 75 -13.66 -15.97 -16.69
CA ARG A 75 -14.99 -16.01 -17.31
C ARG A 75 -15.75 -14.68 -17.18
N ARG A 76 -15.31 -13.81 -16.27
CA ARG A 76 -15.94 -12.53 -15.92
C ARG A 76 -14.98 -11.34 -16.09
N SER A 77 -13.83 -11.57 -16.72
CA SER A 77 -12.85 -10.54 -17.03
C SER A 77 -12.72 -10.40 -18.55
N ASP A 78 -12.50 -9.18 -19.01
CA ASP A 78 -12.26 -8.83 -20.40
C ASP A 78 -11.26 -7.67 -20.46
N ASP A 79 -11.10 -7.07 -21.64
CA ASP A 79 -10.13 -6.00 -21.87
C ASP A 79 -10.55 -4.66 -21.22
N THR A 80 -11.77 -4.56 -20.68
CA THR A 80 -12.28 -3.37 -20.01
C THR A 80 -12.26 -3.49 -18.49
N GLY A 81 -12.33 -4.71 -17.96
CA GLY A 81 -12.48 -4.95 -16.52
C GLY A 81 -11.87 -6.26 -16.05
N THR A 82 -11.41 -6.28 -14.80
CA THR A 82 -10.89 -7.49 -14.16
C THR A 82 -11.74 -7.88 -12.96
N THR A 83 -12.29 -9.09 -13.01
CA THR A 83 -12.97 -9.72 -11.89
C THR A 83 -12.02 -10.68 -11.17
N PHE A 84 -11.95 -10.55 -9.84
CA PHE A 84 -11.26 -11.49 -8.97
C PHE A 84 -12.28 -12.20 -8.08
N SER A 85 -12.12 -13.51 -7.86
CA SER A 85 -12.99 -14.26 -6.96
C SER A 85 -12.28 -15.39 -6.23
N ASN A 86 -12.95 -15.99 -5.25
CA ASN A 86 -12.50 -17.22 -4.62
C ASN A 86 -13.65 -18.19 -4.33
N LYS A 87 -13.29 -19.43 -3.97
CA LYS A 87 -14.25 -20.50 -3.62
C LYS A 87 -15.12 -20.18 -2.40
N ARG A 88 -14.73 -19.21 -1.57
CA ARG A 88 -15.52 -18.78 -0.42
C ARG A 88 -16.67 -17.88 -0.83
N GLY A 89 -16.71 -17.39 -2.07
CA GLY A 89 -17.77 -16.54 -2.60
C GLY A 89 -17.49 -15.04 -2.55
N TYR A 90 -16.26 -14.63 -2.20
CA TYR A 90 -15.85 -13.23 -2.31
C TYR A 90 -15.58 -12.89 -3.78
N VAL A 91 -16.01 -11.70 -4.19
CA VAL A 91 -15.82 -11.19 -5.56
C VAL A 91 -15.40 -9.74 -5.49
N MET A 92 -14.33 -9.38 -6.19
CA MET A 92 -13.91 -8.00 -6.41
C MET A 92 -13.98 -7.71 -7.91
N SER A 93 -14.58 -6.58 -8.27
CA SER A 93 -14.66 -6.11 -9.66
C SER A 93 -13.94 -4.77 -9.77
N ALA A 94 -13.12 -4.62 -10.80
CA ALA A 94 -12.32 -3.43 -11.05
C ALA A 94 -12.26 -3.13 -12.56
N GLY A 95 -11.73 -1.95 -12.92
CA GLY A 95 -11.24 -1.71 -14.27
C GLY A 95 -10.14 -2.72 -14.66
N TYR A 96 -9.62 -2.60 -15.88
CA TYR A 96 -8.55 -3.49 -16.34
C TYR A 96 -7.31 -3.42 -15.42
N ILE A 97 -6.96 -4.52 -14.75
CA ILE A 97 -5.79 -4.61 -13.87
C ILE A 97 -4.64 -5.35 -14.57
N GLY A 98 -3.62 -4.58 -14.93
CA GLY A 98 -2.31 -5.07 -15.33
C GLY A 98 -1.21 -4.34 -14.57
N ARG A 99 0.04 -4.76 -14.79
CA ARG A 99 1.22 -4.17 -14.12
C ARG A 99 1.29 -2.65 -14.28
N ASP A 100 0.84 -2.11 -15.41
CA ASP A 100 0.93 -0.67 -15.68
C ASP A 100 -0.33 0.10 -15.29
N THR A 101 -1.46 -0.58 -15.10
CA THR A 101 -2.76 0.06 -14.82
C THR A 101 -3.23 -0.09 -13.37
N HIS A 102 -2.62 -0.98 -12.58
CA HIS A 102 -3.11 -1.30 -11.23
C HIS A 102 -3.16 -0.10 -10.28
N THR A 103 -2.27 0.88 -10.42
CA THR A 103 -2.20 2.07 -9.55
C THR A 103 -3.22 3.16 -9.91
N THR A 104 -3.82 3.09 -11.10
CA THR A 104 -4.74 4.11 -11.62
C THR A 104 -6.16 3.57 -11.82
N SER A 105 -6.31 2.24 -11.92
CA SER A 105 -7.60 1.61 -12.13
C SER A 105 -8.45 1.62 -10.87
N GLU A 106 -9.71 2.02 -11.02
CA GLU A 106 -10.71 2.02 -9.96
C GLU A 106 -11.22 0.60 -9.65
N VAL A 107 -11.70 0.42 -8.42
CA VAL A 107 -12.36 -0.80 -7.98
C VAL A 107 -13.85 -0.48 -7.79
N VAL A 108 -14.71 -1.15 -8.57
CA VAL A 108 -16.18 -1.02 -8.47
C VAL A 108 -16.67 -1.47 -7.08
N GLY A 109 -16.10 -2.56 -6.56
CA GLY A 109 -16.37 -3.00 -5.19
C GLY A 109 -15.83 -4.38 -4.85
N LEU A 110 -15.91 -4.69 -3.56
CA LEU A 110 -15.64 -6.01 -2.99
C LEU A 110 -16.90 -6.52 -2.30
N ASN A 111 -17.36 -7.72 -2.68
CA ASN A 111 -18.58 -8.33 -2.19
C ASN A 111 -18.27 -9.54 -1.34
N ALA A 112 -19.01 -9.68 -0.25
CA ALA A 112 -19.08 -10.88 0.57
C ALA A 112 -19.90 -11.97 -0.17
N PRO A 113 -19.81 -13.23 0.30
CA PRO A 113 -20.68 -14.30 -0.19
C PRO A 113 -22.16 -13.90 -0.04
N GLY A 114 -22.96 -14.18 -1.08
CA GLY A 114 -24.35 -13.71 -1.17
C GLY A 114 -24.52 -12.31 -1.76
N GLY A 115 -23.44 -11.67 -2.26
CA GLY A 115 -23.52 -10.47 -3.09
C GLY A 115 -23.59 -9.14 -2.32
N ARG A 116 -23.52 -9.16 -0.98
CA ARG A 116 -23.49 -7.93 -0.17
C ARG A 116 -22.14 -7.23 -0.31
N PHE A 117 -22.16 -5.94 -0.62
CA PHE A 117 -20.95 -5.13 -0.68
C PHE A 117 -20.33 -4.90 0.69
N ILE A 118 -19.01 -5.08 0.75
CA ILE A 118 -18.14 -4.71 1.88
C ILE A 118 -17.67 -3.27 1.67
N VAL A 119 -17.29 -2.95 0.44
CA VAL A 119 -16.90 -1.61 -0.05
C VAL A 119 -17.38 -1.42 -1.50
N LYS A 120 -17.57 -0.17 -1.91
CA LYS A 120 -18.03 0.27 -3.24
C LYS A 120 -17.28 1.50 -3.70
N ASN A 121 -17.22 1.72 -5.01
CA ASN A 121 -16.75 2.95 -5.66
C ASN A 121 -15.40 3.40 -5.07
N CYS A 122 -14.41 2.55 -5.25
CA CYS A 122 -13.11 2.68 -4.63
C CYS A 122 -12.11 3.28 -5.62
N GLU A 123 -11.64 4.50 -5.33
CA GLU A 123 -10.63 5.21 -6.10
C GLU A 123 -9.23 4.99 -5.51
N PRO A 124 -8.19 4.78 -6.33
CA PRO A 124 -6.84 4.60 -5.84
C PRO A 124 -6.36 5.89 -5.15
N THR A 125 -5.89 5.77 -3.92
CA THR A 125 -5.13 6.83 -3.28
C THR A 125 -3.69 6.70 -3.74
N SER A 126 -3.32 7.45 -4.77
CA SER A 126 -1.91 7.64 -5.11
C SER A 126 -1.14 8.06 -3.85
N ARG A 127 0.04 7.48 -3.65
CA ARG A 127 0.99 8.00 -2.66
C ARG A 127 1.54 9.34 -3.11
#